data_AF-A0A151KZP0-F1
#
_entry.id   AF-A0A151KZP0-F1
#
_cell.length_a   1.000
_cell.length_b   1.000
_cell.length_c   1.000
_cell.angle_alpha   90.00
_cell.angle_beta   90.00
_cell.angle_gamma   90.00
#
_symmetry.space_group_name_H-M   'P 1'
#
loop_
_entity.id
_entity.type
_entity.pdbx_description
1 polymer ?
#
loop_
_entity_poly.entity_id
_entity_poly.type
_entity_poly.pdbx_seq_one_letter_code
_entity_poly.pdbx_strand_id
1 'polypeptide(L)'
;MKKLLLASAVSAAAIGAYVYQSGVLTQETNDLLSLVPAESAIVSMQTEAFDHYAYLKSASFGQQQLADEFDGDLTPEQHFLIALFDGYAQSASSPEALKKYLGTAEKINPLFYTIGLIPVYKLTLQDPTAFWHTIDQKEQETGATHKAEKLGNVDFRRYTVADKQEFGIGLDLIIATEGKVLTITLDSPELGNESPLKMALGQEKPMRSLADTEILSALQAKYGKENNSYAYFDHQALIKGLTTKEGNRIAKQLNVIKQPQDEEVFALLQTPACQQELATIGSNWPRTVATGQFKYQEGKAVLNGDVIFESNNKTILNALNTIRGFLPNLKADDASIFSLGFGLEMAKLAPAVGEIWQDLRTPAYSCELLSEFQNGLGTQNPAAMISMASGMVNGLKGVSFSLYDLKPNFEGEYGPTLDKLDFILSMSANDPKMLVQSAQMFIPELAGIDIPANDQPVDLSELLQDQTGLENKLFARLNDKHFTLYSGEKATSASGEIMPQALNANGLVKFFMDSPRFLELIDLGMQMSGEELPQEVVDAFYSESATTVTLDVNQHGLVFGYGYHNDLNEMKVANEQASQ
;
A
#
# COMPACT_ATOMS: atom_id res chain seq x y z
N MET A 1 -21.22 -13.84 1.14
CA MET A 1 -20.01 -13.00 1.29
C MET A 1 -18.93 -13.36 0.27
N LYS A 2 -18.17 -14.48 0.34
CA LYS A 2 -17.12 -14.83 -0.66
C LYS A 2 -17.53 -14.61 -2.14
N LYS A 3 -18.72 -15.03 -2.58
CA LYS A 3 -19.21 -14.77 -3.96
C LYS A 3 -19.64 -13.32 -4.27
N LEU A 4 -20.02 -12.52 -3.27
CA LEU A 4 -20.19 -11.07 -3.44
C LEU A 4 -18.82 -10.36 -3.46
N LEU A 5 -17.84 -10.93 -2.76
CA LEU A 5 -16.43 -10.55 -2.86
C LEU A 5 -15.82 -10.90 -4.21
N LEU A 6 -16.38 -11.81 -5.03
CA LEU A 6 -16.01 -11.99 -6.43
C LEU A 6 -16.41 -10.77 -7.27
N ALA A 7 -17.68 -10.37 -7.17
CA ALA A 7 -18.20 -9.15 -7.77
C ALA A 7 -17.41 -7.89 -7.35
N SER A 8 -17.06 -7.79 -6.07
CA SER A 8 -16.19 -6.72 -5.57
C SER A 8 -14.69 -7.03 -5.65
N ALA A 9 -14.23 -8.17 -6.18
CA ALA A 9 -12.80 -8.44 -6.44
C ALA A 9 -12.38 -7.79 -7.76
N VAL A 10 -13.30 -7.66 -8.72
CA VAL A 10 -13.15 -6.74 -9.87
C VAL A 10 -12.90 -5.31 -9.39
N SER A 11 -13.38 -4.95 -8.18
CA SER A 11 -13.07 -3.67 -7.54
C SER A 11 -11.82 -3.75 -6.64
N ALA A 12 -11.64 -4.80 -5.84
CA ALA A 12 -10.60 -4.90 -4.82
C ALA A 12 -9.23 -5.24 -5.40
N ALA A 13 -9.13 -6.11 -6.41
CA ALA A 13 -7.89 -6.30 -7.18
C ALA A 13 -7.56 -5.02 -7.99
N ALA A 14 -8.58 -4.33 -8.51
CA ALA A 14 -8.44 -3.02 -9.16
C ALA A 14 -8.20 -1.83 -8.20
N ILE A 15 -8.17 -2.06 -6.88
CA ILE A 15 -7.83 -1.05 -5.86
C ILE A 15 -6.54 -1.42 -5.12
N GLY A 16 -6.25 -2.70 -4.90
CA GLY A 16 -4.99 -3.18 -4.32
C GLY A 16 -3.81 -3.10 -5.29
N ALA A 17 -4.03 -3.41 -6.58
CA ALA A 17 -2.95 -3.52 -7.57
C ALA A 17 -2.96 -2.43 -8.66
N TYR A 18 -3.89 -1.46 -8.62
CA TYR A 18 -4.10 -0.46 -9.69
C TYR A 18 -4.02 1.01 -9.22
N VAL A 19 -3.37 1.24 -8.07
CA VAL A 19 -3.22 2.55 -7.42
C VAL A 19 -1.83 3.17 -7.68
N TYR A 20 -1.24 2.89 -8.86
CA TYR A 20 0.11 3.31 -9.23
C TYR A 20 0.24 3.77 -10.72
N GLN A 21 1.28 4.57 -10.99
CA GLN A 21 1.97 4.81 -12.29
C GLN A 21 1.51 5.98 -13.21
N SER A 22 2.35 6.34 -14.21
CA SER A 22 3.01 7.67 -14.17
C SER A 22 3.41 8.43 -15.47
N GLY A 23 3.18 9.77 -15.52
CA GLY A 23 4.06 10.79 -16.18
C GLY A 23 3.49 12.24 -16.43
N VAL A 24 3.38 12.74 -17.67
CA VAL A 24 2.84 14.07 -18.08
C VAL A 24 1.76 13.96 -19.18
N LEU A 25 0.61 14.64 -18.98
CA LEU A 25 -0.62 14.52 -19.79
C LEU A 25 -0.36 14.45 -21.31
N THR A 26 -0.71 13.32 -21.92
CA THR A 26 -0.92 13.26 -23.37
C THR A 26 -2.28 13.88 -23.70
N GLN A 27 -2.49 14.25 -24.97
CA GLN A 27 -3.80 14.72 -25.44
C GLN A 27 -4.89 13.66 -25.22
N GLU A 28 -4.54 12.39 -25.45
CA GLU A 28 -5.36 11.21 -25.21
C GLU A 28 -5.78 11.09 -23.73
N THR A 29 -4.89 11.35 -22.76
CA THR A 29 -5.26 11.37 -21.34
C THR A 29 -6.29 12.48 -21.05
N ASN A 30 -6.10 13.67 -21.62
CA ASN A 30 -7.04 14.78 -21.43
C ASN A 30 -8.43 14.48 -22.05
N ASP A 31 -8.44 13.82 -23.22
CA ASP A 31 -9.68 13.38 -23.87
C ASP A 31 -10.41 12.31 -23.03
N LEU A 32 -9.68 11.37 -22.41
CA LEU A 32 -10.23 10.39 -21.45
C LEU A 32 -10.73 11.04 -20.15
N LEU A 33 -10.02 12.03 -19.60
CA LEU A 33 -10.46 12.79 -18.43
C LEU A 33 -11.74 13.62 -18.70
N SER A 34 -12.07 13.90 -19.97
CA SER A 34 -13.35 14.50 -20.36
C SER A 34 -14.55 13.55 -20.21
N LEU A 35 -14.32 12.25 -20.00
CA LEU A 35 -15.34 11.22 -19.76
C LEU A 35 -15.56 10.91 -18.27
N VAL A 36 -14.62 11.30 -17.40
CA VAL A 36 -14.71 11.08 -15.95
C VAL A 36 -15.61 12.15 -15.32
N PRO A 37 -16.68 11.81 -14.58
CA PRO A 37 -17.46 12.77 -13.82
C PRO A 37 -16.62 13.49 -12.74
N ALA A 38 -16.78 14.81 -12.60
CA ALA A 38 -16.18 15.56 -11.50
C ALA A 38 -16.69 15.16 -10.09
N GLU A 39 -17.72 14.31 -10.00
CA GLU A 39 -18.23 13.72 -8.76
C GLU A 39 -17.79 12.26 -8.52
N SER A 40 -16.88 11.71 -9.34
CA SER A 40 -16.33 10.37 -9.14
C SER A 40 -15.63 10.25 -7.79
N ALA A 41 -16.13 9.37 -6.93
CA ALA A 41 -15.62 9.16 -5.58
C ALA A 41 -14.25 8.49 -5.57
N ILE A 42 -14.02 7.48 -6.43
CA ILE A 42 -12.68 6.92 -6.68
C ILE A 42 -12.27 7.30 -8.10
N VAL A 43 -11.01 7.73 -8.26
CA VAL A 43 -10.31 7.84 -9.55
C VAL A 43 -8.86 7.40 -9.34
N SER A 44 -8.30 6.62 -10.27
CA SER A 44 -6.86 6.37 -10.43
C SER A 44 -6.48 6.75 -11.86
N MET A 45 -5.56 7.71 -12.00
CA MET A 45 -5.16 8.26 -13.30
C MET A 45 -3.65 8.45 -13.38
N GLN A 46 -3.16 8.42 -14.62
CA GLN A 46 -1.74 8.57 -14.94
C GLN A 46 -1.58 9.67 -15.97
N THR A 47 -0.47 10.41 -15.93
CA THR A 47 -0.29 11.53 -16.84
C THR A 47 0.52 11.17 -18.12
N GLU A 48 1.63 10.41 -18.10
CA GLU A 48 2.18 9.72 -19.32
C GLU A 48 1.71 8.26 -19.32
N ALA A 49 1.91 7.59 -20.46
CA ALA A 49 1.94 6.15 -20.54
C ALA A 49 3.30 5.56 -20.07
N PHE A 50 3.25 4.53 -19.24
CA PHE A 50 4.40 3.78 -18.69
C PHE A 50 4.62 2.45 -19.42
N ASP A 51 5.79 1.81 -19.24
CA ASP A 51 6.09 0.48 -19.82
C ASP A 51 5.28 -0.63 -19.12
N HIS A 52 4.36 -1.24 -19.86
CA HIS A 52 3.36 -2.16 -19.33
C HIS A 52 3.98 -3.42 -18.73
N TYR A 53 5.01 -3.99 -19.39
CA TYR A 53 5.67 -5.20 -18.94
C TYR A 53 6.53 -4.92 -17.69
N ALA A 54 7.31 -3.84 -17.71
CA ALA A 54 8.18 -3.49 -16.60
C ALA A 54 7.39 -3.16 -15.33
N TYR A 55 6.20 -2.55 -15.43
CA TYR A 55 5.33 -2.32 -14.27
C TYR A 55 4.91 -3.64 -13.61
N LEU A 56 4.25 -4.52 -14.35
CA LEU A 56 3.66 -5.73 -13.78
C LEU A 56 4.73 -6.59 -13.11
N LYS A 57 5.90 -6.73 -13.76
CA LYS A 57 7.06 -7.42 -13.17
C LYS A 57 7.62 -6.71 -11.93
N SER A 58 7.65 -5.37 -11.89
CA SER A 58 8.12 -4.59 -10.74
C SER A 58 7.19 -4.57 -9.51
N ALA A 59 5.93 -4.96 -9.71
CA ALA A 59 4.88 -4.97 -8.68
C ALA A 59 4.50 -6.40 -8.24
N SER A 60 5.32 -7.42 -8.56
CA SER A 60 5.02 -8.85 -8.37
C SER A 60 3.67 -9.31 -8.98
N PHE A 61 3.13 -8.56 -9.94
CA PHE A 61 1.82 -8.84 -10.53
C PHE A 61 1.93 -10.05 -11.47
N GLY A 62 1.52 -11.21 -10.97
CA GLY A 62 1.77 -12.51 -11.61
C GLY A 62 1.98 -13.67 -10.63
N GLN A 63 2.28 -13.41 -9.35
CA GLN A 63 2.72 -14.46 -8.41
C GLN A 63 1.58 -15.22 -7.70
N GLN A 64 0.42 -14.60 -7.47
CA GLN A 64 -0.78 -15.29 -6.96
C GLN A 64 -1.85 -15.37 -8.06
N GLN A 65 -2.55 -16.50 -8.17
CA GLN A 65 -3.73 -16.61 -9.04
C GLN A 65 -4.99 -16.27 -8.24
N LEU A 66 -5.87 -15.47 -8.82
CA LEU A 66 -7.16 -15.11 -8.26
C LEU A 66 -8.08 -16.34 -8.11
N ALA A 67 -7.83 -17.41 -8.87
CA ALA A 67 -8.45 -18.71 -8.66
C ALA A 67 -8.23 -19.28 -7.25
N ASP A 68 -7.05 -19.08 -6.66
CA ASP A 68 -6.66 -19.72 -5.39
C ASP A 68 -7.42 -19.14 -4.17
N GLU A 69 -7.99 -17.94 -4.30
CA GLU A 69 -8.80 -17.27 -3.26
C GLU A 69 -10.26 -17.81 -3.15
N PHE A 70 -10.71 -18.60 -4.14
CA PHE A 70 -12.15 -18.92 -4.33
C PHE A 70 -12.51 -20.40 -4.20
N ASP A 71 -12.64 -20.86 -2.95
CA ASP A 71 -13.31 -22.13 -2.64
C ASP A 71 -14.79 -22.16 -3.09
N GLY A 72 -15.14 -23.06 -4.01
CA GLY A 72 -16.52 -23.55 -4.20
C GLY A 72 -17.01 -23.58 -5.65
N ASP A 73 -18.28 -23.99 -5.82
CA ASP A 73 -18.93 -24.05 -7.13
C ASP A 73 -19.18 -22.63 -7.67
N LEU A 74 -18.40 -22.26 -8.69
CA LEU A 74 -18.51 -21.01 -9.46
C LEU A 74 -19.29 -21.22 -10.76
N THR A 75 -19.96 -20.17 -11.25
CA THR A 75 -20.56 -20.20 -12.59
C THR A 75 -19.48 -20.12 -13.69
N PRO A 76 -19.77 -20.54 -14.93
CA PRO A 76 -18.87 -20.34 -16.06
C PRO A 76 -18.44 -18.87 -16.22
N GLU A 77 -19.36 -17.93 -16.06
CA GLU A 77 -19.11 -16.49 -16.12
C GLU A 77 -18.21 -15.98 -14.97
N GLN A 78 -18.26 -16.60 -13.79
CA GLN A 78 -17.35 -16.33 -12.68
C GLN A 78 -15.94 -16.92 -12.95
N HIS A 79 -15.85 -18.14 -13.49
CA HIS A 79 -14.57 -18.70 -13.97
C HIS A 79 -13.96 -17.86 -15.09
N PHE A 80 -14.76 -17.33 -16.03
CA PHE A 80 -14.30 -16.44 -17.10
C PHE A 80 -13.66 -15.16 -16.54
N LEU A 81 -14.29 -14.53 -15.55
CA LEU A 81 -13.76 -13.34 -14.88
C LEU A 81 -12.40 -13.62 -14.21
N ILE A 82 -12.28 -14.74 -13.50
CA ILE A 82 -11.03 -15.19 -12.87
C ILE A 82 -9.97 -15.46 -13.95
N ALA A 83 -10.28 -16.27 -14.96
CA ALA A 83 -9.36 -16.64 -16.03
C ALA A 83 -8.92 -15.45 -16.92
N LEU A 84 -9.70 -14.36 -16.93
CA LEU A 84 -9.33 -13.08 -17.54
C LEU A 84 -8.29 -12.30 -16.71
N PHE A 85 -8.41 -12.33 -15.39
CA PHE A 85 -7.42 -11.75 -14.48
C PHE A 85 -6.13 -12.58 -14.44
N ASP A 86 -6.23 -13.90 -14.25
CA ASP A 86 -5.09 -14.80 -14.14
C ASP A 86 -4.32 -14.90 -15.44
N GLY A 87 -5.01 -14.95 -16.59
CA GLY A 87 -4.36 -14.90 -17.89
C GLY A 87 -3.64 -13.56 -18.15
N TYR A 88 -4.18 -12.44 -17.65
CA TYR A 88 -3.50 -11.15 -17.71
C TYR A 88 -2.24 -11.15 -16.83
N ALA A 89 -2.33 -11.63 -15.59
CA ALA A 89 -1.20 -11.77 -14.67
C ALA A 89 -0.10 -12.68 -15.25
N GLN A 90 -0.44 -13.87 -15.76
CA GLN A 90 0.47 -14.80 -16.43
C GLN A 90 1.08 -14.21 -17.73
N SER A 91 0.39 -13.30 -18.40
CA SER A 91 0.91 -12.63 -19.60
C SER A 91 2.06 -11.65 -19.32
N ALA A 92 2.29 -11.26 -18.06
CA ALA A 92 3.47 -10.51 -17.62
C ALA A 92 4.79 -11.31 -17.67
N SER A 93 4.77 -12.54 -18.22
CA SER A 93 5.96 -13.34 -18.52
C SER A 93 6.85 -12.74 -19.62
N SER A 94 6.28 -12.14 -20.67
CA SER A 94 7.04 -11.37 -21.68
C SER A 94 6.23 -10.21 -22.29
N PRO A 95 6.88 -9.17 -22.85
CA PRO A 95 6.18 -8.09 -23.57
C PRO A 95 5.31 -8.61 -24.72
N GLU A 96 5.75 -9.65 -25.42
CA GLU A 96 5.02 -10.29 -26.51
C GLU A 96 3.81 -11.09 -26.00
N ALA A 97 3.93 -11.77 -24.86
CA ALA A 97 2.82 -12.47 -24.23
C ALA A 97 1.73 -11.49 -23.77
N LEU A 98 2.11 -10.42 -23.07
CA LEU A 98 1.24 -9.34 -22.62
C LEU A 98 0.52 -8.65 -23.80
N LYS A 99 1.28 -8.34 -24.86
CA LYS A 99 0.73 -7.76 -26.10
C LYS A 99 -0.17 -8.72 -26.87
N LYS A 100 0.12 -10.03 -26.87
CA LYS A 100 -0.78 -11.04 -27.45
C LYS A 100 -2.09 -11.14 -26.66
N TYR A 101 -2.02 -11.07 -25.33
CA TYR A 101 -3.17 -11.24 -24.44
C TYR A 101 -4.13 -10.05 -24.51
N LEU A 102 -3.64 -8.82 -24.32
CA LEU A 102 -4.49 -7.61 -24.30
C LEU A 102 -4.51 -6.80 -25.60
N GLY A 103 -3.63 -7.06 -26.56
CA GLY A 103 -3.51 -6.21 -27.76
C GLY A 103 -3.01 -4.79 -27.48
N THR A 104 -2.37 -4.52 -26.33
CA THR A 104 -1.86 -3.19 -25.99
C THR A 104 -0.60 -2.81 -26.78
N ALA A 105 -0.24 -1.53 -26.74
CA ALA A 105 1.13 -1.12 -27.04
C ALA A 105 2.07 -1.51 -25.88
N GLU A 106 3.39 -1.35 -26.09
CA GLU A 106 4.41 -1.49 -25.04
C GLU A 106 4.20 -0.51 -23.88
N LYS A 107 3.77 0.72 -24.20
CA LYS A 107 3.36 1.72 -23.21
C LYS A 107 1.85 1.89 -23.18
N ILE A 108 1.29 1.98 -21.97
CA ILE A 108 -0.16 2.18 -21.75
C ILE A 108 -0.44 3.31 -20.77
N ASN A 109 -1.61 3.95 -20.90
CA ASN A 109 -2.18 4.85 -19.90
C ASN A 109 -3.63 4.39 -19.60
N PRO A 110 -3.82 3.45 -18.65
CA PRO A 110 -5.12 3.08 -18.14
C PRO A 110 -5.72 4.16 -17.23
N LEU A 111 -7.04 4.20 -17.19
CA LEU A 111 -7.83 5.10 -16.36
C LEU A 111 -8.91 4.29 -15.63
N PHE A 112 -8.93 4.38 -14.30
CA PHE A 112 -9.96 3.76 -13.46
C PHE A 112 -10.75 4.85 -12.73
N TYR A 113 -12.08 4.75 -12.69
CA TYR A 113 -12.94 5.70 -11.99
C TYR A 113 -14.31 5.10 -11.65
N THR A 114 -15.00 5.67 -10.66
CA THR A 114 -16.37 5.24 -10.29
C THR A 114 -17.43 6.23 -10.78
N ILE A 115 -18.50 5.77 -11.44
CA ILE A 115 -19.68 6.57 -11.77
C ILE A 115 -20.79 6.26 -10.77
N GLY A 116 -20.75 6.94 -9.62
CA GLY A 116 -21.49 6.51 -8.44
C GLY A 116 -20.75 5.37 -7.74
N LEU A 117 -21.40 4.22 -7.59
CA LEU A 117 -20.79 2.98 -7.09
C LEU A 117 -20.13 2.12 -8.19
N ILE A 118 -20.49 2.35 -9.46
CA ILE A 118 -20.08 1.48 -10.56
C ILE A 118 -18.64 1.80 -11.00
N PRO A 119 -17.69 0.85 -10.92
CA PRO A 119 -16.33 1.04 -11.43
C PRO A 119 -16.30 0.96 -12.95
N VAL A 120 -15.48 1.82 -13.56
CA VAL A 120 -15.20 1.89 -14.99
C VAL A 120 -13.69 1.91 -15.19
N TYR A 121 -13.19 0.92 -15.93
CA TYR A 121 -11.80 0.83 -16.37
C TYR A 121 -11.74 1.12 -17.88
N LYS A 122 -10.81 1.99 -18.29
CA LYS A 122 -10.54 2.31 -19.70
C LYS A 122 -9.07 2.13 -20.02
N LEU A 123 -8.80 1.59 -21.21
CA LEU A 123 -7.46 1.29 -21.70
C LEU A 123 -7.42 1.42 -23.23
N THR A 124 -6.41 2.08 -23.79
CA THR A 124 -6.22 2.12 -25.25
C THR A 124 -5.49 0.88 -25.74
N LEU A 125 -6.07 0.22 -26.74
CA LEU A 125 -5.51 -0.97 -27.39
C LEU A 125 -4.77 -0.59 -28.68
N GLN A 126 -3.63 -1.23 -28.94
CA GLN A 126 -2.96 -1.16 -30.23
C GLN A 126 -3.71 -2.01 -31.28
N ASP A 127 -4.14 -3.21 -30.90
CA ASP A 127 -4.93 -4.14 -31.72
C ASP A 127 -6.11 -4.72 -30.92
N PRO A 128 -7.34 -4.16 -31.07
CA PRO A 128 -8.55 -4.72 -30.48
C PRO A 128 -8.88 -6.15 -30.92
N THR A 129 -8.33 -6.63 -32.05
CA THR A 129 -8.58 -8.00 -32.56
C THR A 129 -7.92 -9.04 -31.67
N ALA A 130 -6.70 -8.77 -31.19
CA ALA A 130 -5.99 -9.64 -30.25
C ALA A 130 -6.74 -9.75 -28.91
N PHE A 131 -7.23 -8.62 -28.38
CA PHE A 131 -8.07 -8.61 -27.18
C PHE A 131 -9.33 -9.46 -27.35
N TRP A 132 -10.12 -9.22 -28.41
CA TRP A 132 -11.34 -10.00 -28.63
C TRP A 132 -11.08 -11.49 -28.88
N HIS A 133 -9.94 -11.85 -29.48
CA HIS A 133 -9.52 -13.24 -29.62
C HIS A 133 -9.23 -13.90 -28.25
N THR A 134 -8.57 -13.19 -27.33
CA THR A 134 -8.39 -13.64 -25.93
C THR A 134 -9.72 -13.83 -25.22
N ILE A 135 -10.67 -12.91 -25.40
CA ILE A 135 -12.03 -13.04 -24.85
C ILE A 135 -12.74 -14.28 -25.42
N ASP A 136 -12.73 -14.48 -26.74
CA ASP A 136 -13.30 -15.66 -27.39
C ASP A 136 -12.64 -16.96 -26.91
N GLN A 137 -11.33 -16.94 -26.65
CA GLN A 137 -10.60 -18.08 -26.10
C GLN A 137 -11.01 -18.36 -24.65
N LYS A 138 -11.11 -17.34 -23.79
CA LYS A 138 -11.50 -17.52 -22.38
C LYS A 138 -12.96 -17.93 -22.21
N GLU A 139 -13.87 -17.50 -23.09
CA GLU A 139 -15.24 -18.05 -23.17
C GLU A 139 -15.22 -19.56 -23.47
N GLN A 140 -14.41 -20.00 -24.45
CA GLN A 140 -14.29 -21.41 -24.81
C GLN A 140 -13.62 -22.28 -23.73
N GLU A 141 -12.61 -21.75 -23.02
CA GLU A 141 -11.92 -22.46 -21.92
C GLU A 141 -12.81 -22.67 -20.69
N THR A 142 -13.70 -21.72 -20.39
CA THR A 142 -14.51 -21.72 -19.16
C THR A 142 -15.97 -22.15 -19.38
N GLY A 143 -16.43 -22.21 -20.64
CA GLY A 143 -17.82 -22.46 -21.01
C GLY A 143 -18.76 -21.27 -20.80
N ALA A 144 -18.22 -20.08 -20.52
CA ALA A 144 -19.00 -18.86 -20.29
C ALA A 144 -19.71 -18.38 -21.55
N THR A 145 -20.88 -17.75 -21.37
CA THR A 145 -21.71 -17.27 -22.47
C THR A 145 -22.01 -15.78 -22.33
N HIS A 146 -21.66 -15.00 -23.36
CA HIS A 146 -22.01 -13.58 -23.41
C HIS A 146 -23.37 -13.34 -24.07
N LYS A 147 -24.06 -12.28 -23.62
CA LYS A 147 -25.12 -11.63 -24.40
C LYS A 147 -24.47 -10.51 -25.21
N ALA A 148 -24.62 -10.56 -26.53
CA ALA A 148 -24.20 -9.48 -27.42
C ALA A 148 -25.30 -8.40 -27.45
N GLU A 149 -24.98 -7.20 -26.98
CA GLU A 149 -25.91 -6.07 -26.86
C GLU A 149 -25.34 -4.82 -27.54
N LYS A 150 -26.20 -3.83 -27.80
CA LYS A 150 -25.83 -2.55 -28.42
C LYS A 150 -26.49 -1.38 -27.71
N LEU A 151 -25.70 -0.37 -27.36
CA LEU A 151 -26.16 0.87 -26.73
C LEU A 151 -25.66 2.07 -27.54
N GLY A 152 -26.59 2.73 -28.23
CA GLY A 152 -26.23 3.76 -29.20
C GLY A 152 -25.43 3.16 -30.36
N ASN A 153 -24.18 3.60 -30.53
CA ASN A 153 -23.28 3.06 -31.55
C ASN A 153 -22.39 1.93 -31.02
N VAL A 154 -22.20 1.81 -29.70
CA VAL A 154 -21.30 0.81 -29.09
C VAL A 154 -21.97 -0.55 -28.99
N ASP A 155 -21.33 -1.56 -29.60
CA ASP A 155 -21.61 -2.98 -29.34
C ASP A 155 -20.78 -3.46 -28.14
N PHE A 156 -21.36 -4.30 -27.29
CA PHE A 156 -20.73 -4.81 -26.07
C PHE A 156 -21.15 -6.24 -25.73
N ARG A 157 -20.34 -6.91 -24.92
CA ARG A 157 -20.62 -8.23 -24.34
C ARG A 157 -21.03 -8.06 -22.87
N ARG A 158 -22.14 -8.67 -22.48
CA ARG A 158 -22.66 -8.73 -21.10
C ARG A 158 -22.56 -10.16 -20.57
N TYR A 159 -21.90 -10.35 -19.43
CA TYR A 159 -21.76 -11.64 -18.73
C TYR A 159 -22.41 -11.52 -17.35
N THR A 160 -23.37 -12.39 -17.03
CA THR A 160 -24.07 -12.32 -15.74
C THR A 160 -23.25 -13.04 -14.67
N VAL A 161 -22.45 -12.26 -13.92
CA VAL A 161 -21.51 -12.78 -12.90
C VAL A 161 -22.16 -12.97 -11.53
N ALA A 162 -23.34 -12.40 -11.28
CA ALA A 162 -24.14 -12.63 -10.08
C ALA A 162 -25.64 -12.54 -10.39
N ASP A 163 -26.42 -13.55 -10.00
CA ASP A 163 -27.89 -13.52 -10.12
C ASP A 163 -28.54 -12.97 -8.83
N LYS A 164 -29.57 -12.14 -9.02
CA LYS A 164 -30.39 -11.55 -7.96
C LYS A 164 -30.94 -12.58 -6.95
N GLN A 165 -31.21 -13.80 -7.38
CA GLN A 165 -31.75 -14.87 -6.55
C GLN A 165 -30.74 -15.40 -5.52
N GLU A 166 -29.45 -15.35 -5.81
CA GLU A 166 -28.37 -15.77 -4.89
C GLU A 166 -27.83 -14.58 -4.07
N PHE A 167 -27.91 -13.35 -4.59
CA PHE A 167 -27.22 -12.17 -4.02
C PHE A 167 -28.10 -10.95 -3.69
N GLY A 168 -29.40 -10.96 -3.96
CA GLY A 168 -30.33 -9.83 -3.78
C GLY A 168 -30.25 -8.74 -4.86
N ILE A 169 -29.11 -8.67 -5.55
CA ILE A 169 -28.81 -7.77 -6.68
C ILE A 169 -28.29 -8.60 -7.86
N GLY A 170 -28.74 -8.30 -9.09
CA GLY A 170 -28.14 -8.83 -10.30
C GLY A 170 -26.93 -7.98 -10.71
N LEU A 171 -25.82 -8.62 -11.09
CA LEU A 171 -24.63 -7.94 -11.56
C LEU A 171 -24.11 -8.57 -12.84
N ASP A 172 -23.90 -7.73 -13.85
CA ASP A 172 -23.27 -8.09 -15.10
C ASP A 172 -21.87 -7.45 -15.21
N LEU A 173 -20.91 -8.21 -15.70
CA LEU A 173 -19.67 -7.69 -16.27
C LEU A 173 -19.95 -7.23 -17.70
N ILE A 174 -19.52 -6.01 -18.04
CA ILE A 174 -19.62 -5.43 -19.37
C ILE A 174 -18.23 -5.24 -19.95
N ILE A 175 -18.02 -5.75 -21.17
CA ILE A 175 -16.79 -5.54 -21.96
C ILE A 175 -17.18 -4.92 -23.31
N ALA A 176 -16.55 -3.80 -23.67
CA ALA A 176 -16.84 -3.05 -24.89
C ALA A 176 -15.59 -2.40 -25.48
N THR A 177 -15.58 -2.17 -26.80
CA THR A 177 -14.50 -1.41 -27.47
C THR A 177 -15.08 -0.34 -28.39
N GLU A 178 -14.82 0.94 -28.12
CA GLU A 178 -15.16 2.04 -29.03
C GLU A 178 -13.89 2.51 -29.77
N GLY A 179 -13.78 2.16 -31.06
CA GLY A 179 -12.59 2.41 -31.87
C GLY A 179 -11.37 1.63 -31.39
N LYS A 180 -10.58 2.23 -30.48
CA LYS A 180 -9.42 1.60 -29.81
C LYS A 180 -9.50 1.62 -28.29
N VAL A 181 -10.51 2.27 -27.70
CA VAL A 181 -10.66 2.35 -26.24
C VAL A 181 -11.47 1.15 -25.77
N LEU A 182 -10.79 0.22 -25.09
CA LEU A 182 -11.42 -0.80 -24.26
C LEU A 182 -12.11 -0.11 -23.08
N THR A 183 -13.33 -0.54 -22.78
CA THR A 183 -14.04 -0.23 -21.54
C THR A 183 -14.46 -1.53 -20.88
N ILE A 184 -14.07 -1.71 -19.62
CA ILE A 184 -14.61 -2.74 -18.73
C ILE A 184 -15.37 -2.01 -17.62
N THR A 185 -16.62 -2.40 -17.38
CA THR A 185 -17.47 -1.80 -16.34
C THR A 185 -18.38 -2.88 -15.77
N LEU A 186 -18.94 -2.62 -14.59
CA LEU A 186 -20.08 -3.37 -14.09
C LEU A 186 -21.39 -2.69 -14.53
N ASP A 187 -22.48 -3.45 -14.56
CA ASP A 187 -23.86 -2.94 -14.68
C ASP A 187 -24.78 -3.79 -13.80
N SER A 188 -25.92 -3.24 -13.40
CA SER A 188 -26.92 -3.95 -12.60
C SER A 188 -28.32 -3.62 -13.15
N PRO A 189 -29.08 -4.61 -13.65
CA PRO A 189 -30.41 -4.40 -14.20
C PRO A 189 -31.39 -3.71 -13.22
N GLU A 190 -31.20 -3.92 -11.92
CA GLU A 190 -31.94 -3.23 -10.86
C GLU A 190 -31.86 -1.70 -10.94
N LEU A 191 -30.70 -1.14 -11.33
CA LEU A 191 -30.46 0.30 -11.32
C LEU A 191 -31.36 1.07 -12.28
N GLY A 192 -31.81 0.44 -13.38
CA GLY A 192 -32.71 1.04 -14.36
C GLY A 192 -32.21 2.41 -14.85
N ASN A 193 -32.93 3.48 -14.51
CA ASN A 193 -32.59 4.85 -14.88
C ASN A 193 -31.32 5.40 -14.20
N GLU A 194 -30.90 4.82 -13.08
CA GLU A 194 -29.67 5.22 -12.36
C GLU A 194 -28.44 4.40 -12.78
N SER A 195 -28.60 3.45 -13.72
CA SER A 195 -27.47 2.77 -14.37
C SER A 195 -26.61 3.79 -15.14
N PRO A 196 -25.30 3.85 -14.89
CA PRO A 196 -24.41 4.79 -15.57
C PRO A 196 -23.90 4.25 -16.90
N LEU A 197 -24.41 3.11 -17.40
CA LEU A 197 -23.84 2.36 -18.52
C LEU A 197 -23.58 3.22 -19.78
N LYS A 198 -24.48 4.15 -20.13
CA LYS A 198 -24.26 5.09 -21.26
C LYS A 198 -23.03 5.97 -21.08
N MET A 199 -22.77 6.42 -19.86
CA MET A 199 -21.65 7.29 -19.50
C MET A 199 -20.35 6.49 -19.36
N ALA A 200 -20.43 5.28 -18.81
CA ALA A 200 -19.31 4.33 -18.82
C ALA A 200 -18.86 4.01 -20.26
N LEU A 201 -19.80 3.71 -21.16
CA LEU A 201 -19.56 3.46 -22.59
C LEU A 201 -19.36 4.74 -23.44
N GLY A 202 -19.15 5.92 -22.83
CA GLY A 202 -18.84 7.17 -23.54
C GLY A 202 -19.97 7.79 -24.40
N GLN A 203 -21.12 7.11 -24.51
CA GLN A 203 -22.28 7.56 -25.29
C GLN A 203 -23.03 8.74 -24.63
N GLU A 204 -22.73 9.03 -23.36
CA GLU A 204 -23.23 10.19 -22.60
C GLU A 204 -22.05 10.87 -21.90
N LYS A 205 -21.90 12.19 -22.05
CA LYS A 205 -20.85 12.95 -21.34
C LYS A 205 -21.32 13.39 -19.96
N PRO A 206 -20.44 13.44 -18.94
CA PRO A 206 -20.78 14.02 -17.64
C PRO A 206 -21.12 15.51 -17.77
N MET A 207 -22.03 16.03 -16.94
CA MET A 207 -22.40 17.46 -16.91
C MET A 207 -21.22 18.39 -16.55
N ARG A 208 -20.24 17.85 -15.83
CA ARG A 208 -18.93 18.44 -15.58
C ARG A 208 -17.92 17.29 -15.52
N SER A 209 -16.92 17.32 -16.37
CA SER A 209 -15.84 16.32 -16.37
C SER A 209 -14.73 16.66 -15.39
N LEU A 210 -13.87 15.70 -15.09
CA LEU A 210 -12.67 15.91 -14.27
C LEU A 210 -11.67 16.85 -14.97
N ALA A 211 -11.65 16.87 -16.30
CA ALA A 211 -10.90 17.86 -17.10
C ALA A 211 -11.45 19.30 -16.94
N ASP A 212 -12.72 19.48 -16.53
CA ASP A 212 -13.31 20.79 -16.18
C ASP A 212 -13.02 21.18 -14.71
N THR A 213 -11.95 20.65 -14.10
CA THR A 213 -11.59 20.89 -12.69
C THR A 213 -10.10 21.15 -12.50
N GLU A 214 -9.75 21.73 -11.36
CA GLU A 214 -8.37 21.89 -10.90
C GLU A 214 -7.90 20.72 -10.02
N ILE A 215 -8.62 19.57 -9.99
CA ILE A 215 -8.30 18.48 -9.05
C ILE A 215 -6.91 17.89 -9.34
N LEU A 216 -6.61 17.53 -10.59
CA LEU A 216 -5.31 17.00 -10.97
C LEU A 216 -4.18 18.02 -10.77
N SER A 217 -4.38 19.29 -11.15
CA SER A 217 -3.38 20.33 -10.99
C SER A 217 -3.15 20.72 -9.51
N ALA A 218 -4.17 20.63 -8.66
CA ALA A 218 -4.04 20.80 -7.21
C ALA A 218 -3.31 19.61 -6.55
N LEU A 219 -3.58 18.37 -6.97
CA LEU A 219 -2.83 17.20 -6.50
C LEU A 219 -1.34 17.32 -6.90
N GLN A 220 -1.06 17.64 -8.17
CA GLN A 220 0.29 17.94 -8.67
C GLN A 220 1.01 19.09 -7.94
N ALA A 221 0.27 20.12 -7.52
CA ALA A 221 0.83 21.24 -6.77
C ALA A 221 1.07 20.93 -5.28
N LYS A 222 0.36 19.94 -4.73
CA LYS A 222 0.38 19.56 -3.31
C LYS A 222 1.32 18.39 -3.00
N TYR A 223 1.50 17.47 -3.96
CA TYR A 223 2.22 16.20 -3.79
C TYR A 223 3.37 15.99 -4.80
N GLY A 224 3.79 17.04 -5.50
CA GLY A 224 4.99 17.05 -6.33
C GLY A 224 4.75 16.62 -7.78
N LYS A 225 5.19 17.43 -8.76
CA LYS A 225 4.97 17.20 -10.20
C LYS A 225 5.81 16.05 -10.79
N GLU A 226 6.76 15.57 -10.00
CA GLU A 226 7.56 14.38 -10.23
C GLU A 226 6.81 13.08 -9.88
N ASN A 227 5.73 13.15 -9.09
CA ASN A 227 4.72 12.10 -8.94
C ASN A 227 3.59 12.27 -9.97
N ASN A 228 2.93 11.18 -10.42
CA ASN A 228 2.31 11.27 -11.75
C ASN A 228 1.36 10.18 -12.35
N SER A 229 0.76 9.13 -11.80
CA SER A 229 0.37 8.62 -10.49
C SER A 229 -0.35 9.62 -9.61
N TYR A 230 -1.65 9.73 -9.87
CA TYR A 230 -2.62 10.34 -8.96
C TYR A 230 -3.85 9.45 -8.86
N ALA A 231 -4.03 8.80 -7.72
CA ALA A 231 -5.31 8.25 -7.32
C ALA A 231 -5.89 9.03 -6.15
N TYR A 232 -7.22 9.06 -6.03
CA TYR A 232 -7.89 9.56 -4.84
C TYR A 232 -9.19 8.80 -4.57
N PHE A 233 -9.56 8.76 -3.29
CA PHE A 233 -10.85 8.33 -2.79
C PHE A 233 -11.46 9.48 -1.99
N ASP A 234 -12.49 10.16 -2.52
CA ASP A 234 -13.14 11.28 -1.87
C ASP A 234 -14.18 10.80 -0.85
N HIS A 235 -13.82 10.94 0.44
CA HIS A 235 -14.65 10.49 1.55
C HIS A 235 -15.91 11.34 1.69
N GLN A 236 -15.91 12.60 1.25
CA GLN A 236 -17.09 13.46 1.30
C GLN A 236 -18.12 12.98 0.26
N ALA A 237 -17.68 12.53 -0.92
CA ALA A 237 -18.55 11.90 -1.90
C ALA A 237 -19.18 10.60 -1.37
N LEU A 238 -18.41 9.73 -0.70
CA LEU A 238 -18.94 8.54 -0.03
C LEU A 238 -19.96 8.90 1.06
N ILE A 239 -19.59 9.78 1.99
CA ILE A 239 -20.42 10.19 3.13
C ILE A 239 -21.73 10.81 2.65
N LYS A 240 -21.68 11.67 1.63
CA LYS A 240 -22.89 12.24 0.99
C LYS A 240 -23.75 11.15 0.31
N GLY A 241 -23.12 10.08 -0.18
CA GLY A 241 -23.81 8.91 -0.71
C GLY A 241 -24.57 8.12 0.36
N LEU A 242 -23.93 7.83 1.49
CA LEU A 242 -24.50 7.03 2.59
C LEU A 242 -25.55 7.81 3.41
N THR A 243 -25.31 9.09 3.67
CA THR A 243 -26.12 9.93 4.60
C THR A 243 -27.24 10.71 3.93
N THR A 244 -27.46 10.55 2.61
CA THR A 244 -28.54 11.24 1.90
C THR A 244 -29.31 10.28 0.98
N LYS A 245 -30.46 10.75 0.46
CA LYS A 245 -31.28 9.97 -0.48
C LYS A 245 -31.04 10.30 -1.96
N GLU A 246 -30.65 11.55 -2.26
CA GLU A 246 -30.55 12.10 -3.61
C GLU A 246 -29.28 12.97 -3.79
N GLY A 247 -28.39 13.05 -2.79
CA GLY A 247 -27.34 14.08 -2.74
C GLY A 247 -26.24 13.93 -3.80
N ASN A 248 -26.02 12.73 -4.31
CA ASN A 248 -25.17 12.41 -5.46
C ASN A 248 -25.63 11.08 -6.08
N ARG A 249 -24.96 10.64 -7.15
CA ARG A 249 -25.27 9.36 -7.80
C ARG A 249 -25.13 8.13 -6.87
N ILE A 250 -24.22 8.16 -5.90
CA ILE A 250 -24.08 7.07 -4.90
C ILE A 250 -25.39 6.92 -4.10
N ALA A 251 -25.91 8.01 -3.55
CA ALA A 251 -27.16 8.00 -2.78
C ALA A 251 -28.35 7.46 -3.58
N LYS A 252 -28.45 7.86 -4.86
CA LYS A 252 -29.49 7.42 -5.79
C LYS A 252 -29.39 5.91 -6.08
N GLN A 253 -28.20 5.43 -6.42
CA GLN A 253 -27.95 4.01 -6.72
C GLN A 253 -28.19 3.14 -5.48
N LEU A 254 -27.71 3.56 -4.30
CA LEU A 254 -27.99 2.89 -3.02
C LEU A 254 -29.49 2.77 -2.74
N ASN A 255 -30.27 3.84 -2.95
CA ASN A 255 -31.72 3.80 -2.76
C ASN A 255 -32.47 2.83 -3.68
N VAL A 256 -31.86 2.42 -4.80
CA VAL A 256 -32.43 1.43 -5.73
C VAL A 256 -32.00 0.00 -5.40
N ILE A 257 -30.75 -0.21 -4.95
CA ILE A 257 -30.19 -1.56 -4.71
C ILE A 257 -30.25 -2.04 -3.26
N LYS A 258 -30.52 -1.13 -2.30
CA LYS A 258 -30.64 -1.47 -0.87
C LYS A 258 -31.68 -2.58 -0.67
N GLN A 259 -31.34 -3.51 0.21
CA GLN A 259 -32.20 -4.63 0.57
C GLN A 259 -33.03 -4.28 1.82
N PRO A 260 -34.15 -4.98 2.10
CA PRO A 260 -35.01 -4.66 3.23
C PRO A 260 -34.32 -4.69 4.60
N GLN A 261 -33.27 -5.51 4.78
CA GLN A 261 -32.48 -5.55 6.02
C GLN A 261 -31.54 -4.35 6.19
N ASP A 262 -31.23 -3.60 5.12
CA ASP A 262 -30.32 -2.46 5.17
C ASP A 262 -31.04 -1.17 5.59
N GLU A 263 -32.39 -1.16 5.55
CA GLU A 263 -33.22 0.03 5.73
C GLU A 263 -33.02 0.69 7.11
N GLU A 264 -32.79 -0.09 8.17
CA GLU A 264 -32.54 0.41 9.53
C GLU A 264 -31.20 1.17 9.62
N VAL A 265 -30.14 0.60 9.04
CA VAL A 265 -28.80 1.22 8.99
C VAL A 265 -28.82 2.50 8.14
N PHE A 266 -29.48 2.48 6.98
CA PHE A 266 -29.62 3.68 6.16
C PHE A 266 -30.52 4.73 6.81
N ALA A 267 -31.60 4.35 7.50
CA ALA A 267 -32.44 5.30 8.24
C ALA A 267 -31.65 6.00 9.36
N LEU A 268 -30.77 5.28 10.06
CA LEU A 268 -29.89 5.85 11.10
C LEU A 268 -28.90 6.87 10.51
N LEU A 269 -28.17 6.48 9.45
CA LEU A 269 -27.20 7.33 8.77
C LEU A 269 -27.82 8.57 8.10
N GLN A 270 -29.08 8.48 7.69
CA GLN A 270 -29.84 9.56 7.05
C GLN A 270 -30.60 10.45 8.06
N THR A 271 -30.37 10.30 9.36
CA THR A 271 -30.84 11.29 10.35
C THR A 271 -30.11 12.64 10.14
N PRO A 272 -30.76 13.79 10.40
CA PRO A 272 -30.10 15.09 10.22
C PRO A 272 -28.82 15.28 11.05
N ALA A 273 -28.76 14.65 12.24
CA ALA A 273 -27.57 14.64 13.08
C ALA A 273 -26.42 13.88 12.42
N CYS A 274 -26.64 12.62 12.00
CA CYS A 274 -25.62 11.84 11.31
C CYS A 274 -25.19 12.50 9.99
N GLN A 275 -26.12 13.05 9.20
CA GLN A 275 -25.77 13.76 7.98
C GLN A 275 -24.84 14.97 8.24
N GLN A 276 -25.12 15.79 9.27
CA GLN A 276 -24.29 16.96 9.59
C GLN A 276 -22.94 16.56 10.22
N GLU A 277 -22.95 15.62 11.16
CA GLU A 277 -21.75 15.25 11.93
C GLU A 277 -20.78 14.41 11.10
N LEU A 278 -21.27 13.45 10.31
CA LEU A 278 -20.43 12.71 9.35
C LEU A 278 -19.90 13.63 8.24
N ALA A 279 -20.68 14.60 7.74
CA ALA A 279 -20.15 15.59 6.79
C ALA A 279 -19.06 16.49 7.42
N THR A 280 -19.12 16.74 8.73
CA THR A 280 -18.07 17.46 9.47
C THR A 280 -16.80 16.60 9.61
N ILE A 281 -16.94 15.31 9.92
CA ILE A 281 -15.82 14.35 9.92
C ILE A 281 -15.21 14.23 8.52
N GLY A 282 -16.03 14.13 7.47
CA GLY A 282 -15.59 14.13 6.07
C GLY A 282 -14.87 15.43 5.69
N SER A 283 -15.30 16.59 6.19
CA SER A 283 -14.59 17.86 5.97
C SER A 283 -13.21 17.88 6.66
N ASN A 284 -13.08 17.19 7.79
CA ASN A 284 -11.82 17.01 8.51
C ASN A 284 -10.91 15.95 7.87
N TRP A 285 -11.45 14.97 7.15
CA TRP A 285 -10.71 13.89 6.50
C TRP A 285 -11.18 13.69 5.04
N PRO A 286 -10.94 14.68 4.15
CA PRO A 286 -11.67 14.83 2.89
C PRO A 286 -11.47 13.70 1.88
N ARG A 287 -10.31 13.04 1.92
CA ARG A 287 -9.94 11.99 0.97
C ARG A 287 -8.71 11.21 1.44
N THR A 288 -8.54 10.02 0.90
CA THR A 288 -7.20 9.42 0.74
C THR A 288 -6.70 9.74 -0.67
N VAL A 289 -5.43 10.07 -0.80
CA VAL A 289 -4.71 10.28 -2.07
C VAL A 289 -3.60 9.23 -2.14
N ALA A 290 -3.35 8.68 -3.32
CA ALA A 290 -2.10 7.98 -3.59
C ALA A 290 -1.35 8.71 -4.71
N THR A 291 -0.05 8.88 -4.50
CA THR A 291 0.88 9.46 -5.48
C THR A 291 2.08 8.55 -5.63
N GLY A 292 2.70 8.58 -6.81
CA GLY A 292 3.83 7.72 -7.10
C GLY A 292 4.62 8.12 -8.34
N GLN A 293 5.78 7.49 -8.48
CA GLN A 293 6.76 7.75 -9.50
C GLN A 293 7.32 6.41 -9.98
N PHE A 294 6.92 6.00 -11.17
CA PHE A 294 7.56 4.90 -11.87
C PHE A 294 8.67 5.38 -12.80
N LYS A 295 9.79 4.65 -12.79
CA LYS A 295 10.91 4.82 -13.71
C LYS A 295 11.39 3.44 -14.15
N TYR A 296 11.58 3.27 -15.46
CA TYR A 296 12.18 2.08 -16.05
C TYR A 296 13.28 2.47 -17.04
N GLN A 297 14.50 2.01 -16.80
CA GLN A 297 15.67 2.24 -17.64
C GLN A 297 16.68 1.10 -17.47
N GLU A 298 17.26 0.62 -18.58
CA GLU A 298 18.36 -0.37 -18.57
C GLU A 298 18.04 -1.68 -17.80
N GLY A 299 16.76 -2.04 -17.76
CA GLY A 299 16.24 -3.21 -17.03
C GLY A 299 15.94 -2.94 -15.55
N LYS A 300 16.32 -1.79 -15.00
CA LYS A 300 15.99 -1.40 -13.62
C LYS A 300 14.64 -0.70 -13.56
N ALA A 301 13.75 -1.23 -12.72
CA ALA A 301 12.42 -0.70 -12.47
C ALA A 301 12.32 -0.18 -11.03
N VAL A 302 11.94 1.08 -10.88
CA VAL A 302 11.76 1.75 -9.57
C VAL A 302 10.36 2.34 -9.50
N LEU A 303 9.61 1.99 -8.46
CA LEU A 303 8.28 2.50 -8.15
C LEU A 303 8.27 3.03 -6.71
N ASN A 304 8.34 4.35 -6.55
CA ASN A 304 8.27 5.02 -5.24
C ASN A 304 6.99 5.85 -5.10
N GLY A 305 6.57 6.17 -3.89
CA GLY A 305 5.44 7.08 -3.67
C GLY A 305 4.89 7.09 -2.25
N ASP A 306 3.69 7.66 -2.11
CA ASP A 306 2.99 7.88 -0.85
C ASP A 306 1.49 7.55 -0.98
N VAL A 307 0.91 6.98 0.07
CA VAL A 307 -0.55 6.99 0.32
C VAL A 307 -0.83 7.95 1.49
N ILE A 308 -1.50 9.05 1.20
CA ILE A 308 -1.80 10.13 2.14
C ILE A 308 -3.27 10.10 2.54
N PHE A 309 -3.57 9.83 3.81
CA PHE A 309 -4.89 10.06 4.38
C PHE A 309 -4.99 11.54 4.74
N GLU A 310 -5.65 12.34 3.90
CA GLU A 310 -5.69 13.79 4.06
C GLU A 310 -6.40 14.19 5.35
N SER A 311 -5.86 15.19 6.06
CA SER A 311 -6.46 15.74 7.25
C SER A 311 -6.42 17.27 7.29
N ASN A 312 -7.58 17.87 7.52
CA ASN A 312 -7.74 19.26 7.91
C ASN A 312 -7.75 19.43 9.44
N ASN A 313 -7.87 18.34 10.21
CA ASN A 313 -7.84 18.38 11.67
C ASN A 313 -6.44 18.74 12.18
N LYS A 314 -6.25 20.01 12.58
CA LYS A 314 -4.96 20.51 13.05
C LYS A 314 -4.63 20.11 14.48
N THR A 315 -5.61 19.75 15.32
CA THR A 315 -5.35 19.14 16.64
C THR A 315 -4.58 17.83 16.47
N ILE A 316 -5.16 16.91 15.70
CA ILE A 316 -4.62 15.57 15.47
C ILE A 316 -3.30 15.64 14.67
N LEU A 317 -3.23 16.44 13.60
CA LEU A 317 -1.97 16.58 12.85
C LEU A 317 -0.84 17.22 13.66
N ASN A 318 -1.12 18.21 14.51
CA ASN A 318 -0.08 18.80 15.36
C ASN A 318 0.42 17.79 16.40
N ALA A 319 -0.51 17.13 17.12
CA ALA A 319 -0.17 16.09 18.09
C ALA A 319 0.69 14.99 17.45
N LEU A 320 0.25 14.44 16.32
CA LEU A 320 1.01 13.43 15.57
C LEU A 320 2.37 13.93 15.06
N ASN A 321 2.47 15.16 14.56
CA ASN A 321 3.75 15.73 14.14
C ASN A 321 4.71 15.98 15.31
N THR A 322 4.22 16.15 16.55
CA THR A 322 5.11 16.25 17.74
C THR A 322 5.68 14.92 18.23
N ILE A 323 5.14 13.77 17.83
CA ILE A 323 5.68 12.45 18.22
C ILE A 323 6.72 11.91 17.23
N ARG A 324 6.88 12.55 16.06
CA ARG A 324 7.91 12.24 15.07
C ARG A 324 9.29 12.37 15.70
N GLY A 325 10.11 11.34 15.53
CA GLY A 325 11.44 11.25 16.10
C GLY A 325 12.52 11.12 15.03
N PHE A 326 13.69 10.67 15.46
CA PHE A 326 14.87 10.53 14.61
C PHE A 326 15.01 9.10 14.09
N LEU A 327 15.04 8.98 12.77
CA LEU A 327 15.48 7.81 12.01
C LEU A 327 16.84 8.13 11.37
N PRO A 328 17.86 7.27 11.48
CA PRO A 328 19.10 7.43 10.73
C PRO A 328 18.87 7.58 9.22
N ASN A 329 19.56 8.52 8.60
CA ASN A 329 19.71 8.55 7.15
C ASN A 329 21.02 7.86 6.78
N LEU A 330 20.95 6.65 6.18
CA LEU A 330 22.10 5.80 5.87
C LEU A 330 22.21 5.59 4.36
N LYS A 331 23.41 5.77 3.79
CA LYS A 331 23.68 5.36 2.40
C LYS A 331 23.76 3.85 2.23
N ALA A 332 23.86 3.12 3.34
CA ALA A 332 23.97 1.66 3.37
C ALA A 332 22.62 0.94 3.50
N ASP A 333 21.49 1.64 3.68
CA ASP A 333 20.17 0.99 3.77
C ASP A 333 19.87 0.14 2.52
N ASP A 334 20.12 0.69 1.32
CA ASP A 334 20.02 0.02 0.01
C ASP A 334 20.97 -1.20 -0.15
N ALA A 335 21.87 -1.45 0.81
CA ALA A 335 22.79 -2.58 0.84
C ALA A 335 22.56 -3.51 2.06
N SER A 336 21.49 -3.27 2.82
CA SER A 336 21.01 -4.15 3.89
C SER A 336 20.25 -5.35 3.34
N ILE A 337 20.07 -6.38 4.16
CA ILE A 337 19.09 -7.46 3.97
C ILE A 337 17.74 -6.98 4.53
N PHE A 338 17.81 -6.31 5.68
CA PHE A 338 16.67 -5.87 6.48
C PHE A 338 17.07 -4.61 7.25
N SER A 339 16.20 -3.61 7.31
CA SER A 339 16.37 -2.41 8.15
C SER A 339 15.02 -2.01 8.75
N LEU A 340 14.97 -1.79 10.06
CA LEU A 340 13.77 -1.37 10.79
C LEU A 340 14.13 -0.23 11.75
N GLY A 341 13.47 0.92 11.61
CA GLY A 341 13.65 2.07 12.47
C GLY A 341 12.33 2.63 13.00
N PHE A 342 12.33 3.04 14.27
CA PHE A 342 11.23 3.72 14.94
C PHE A 342 11.71 5.09 15.43
N GLY A 343 11.21 6.16 14.81
CA GLY A 343 11.47 7.54 15.18
C GLY A 343 10.35 8.03 16.11
N LEU A 344 10.53 7.90 17.43
CA LEU A 344 9.53 8.32 18.41
C LEU A 344 10.11 9.28 19.44
N GLU A 345 9.56 10.49 19.49
CA GLU A 345 9.78 11.45 20.56
C GLU A 345 8.99 11.02 21.81
N MET A 346 9.60 10.16 22.64
CA MET A 346 8.93 9.54 23.79
C MET A 346 8.42 10.56 24.82
N ALA A 347 9.06 11.74 24.91
CA ALA A 347 8.63 12.84 25.77
C ALA A 347 7.36 13.58 25.26
N LYS A 348 6.90 13.32 24.03
CA LYS A 348 5.67 13.87 23.45
C LYS A 348 4.57 12.84 23.22
N LEU A 349 4.89 11.55 23.22
CA LEU A 349 3.93 10.47 22.95
C LEU A 349 2.71 10.52 23.88
N ALA A 350 2.91 10.62 25.20
CA ALA A 350 1.81 10.71 26.16
C ALA A 350 0.90 11.94 25.95
N PRO A 351 1.39 13.20 25.94
CA PRO A 351 0.51 14.35 25.73
C PRO A 351 -0.16 14.36 24.35
N ALA A 352 0.51 13.93 23.28
CA ALA A 352 -0.08 13.85 21.95
C ALA A 352 -1.23 12.83 21.87
N VAL A 353 -1.06 11.64 22.45
CA VAL A 353 -2.16 10.66 22.57
C VAL A 353 -3.30 11.20 23.42
N GLY A 354 -3.00 11.96 24.48
CA GLY A 354 -4.00 12.61 25.33
C GLY A 354 -4.81 13.68 24.59
N GLU A 355 -4.15 14.46 23.73
CA GLU A 355 -4.75 15.49 22.87
C GLU A 355 -5.65 14.86 21.78
N ILE A 356 -5.17 13.81 21.09
CA ILE A 356 -5.94 13.06 20.08
C ILE A 356 -7.19 12.40 20.71
N TRP A 357 -7.04 11.73 21.86
CA TRP A 357 -8.16 11.10 22.58
C TRP A 357 -9.20 12.12 23.03
N GLN A 358 -8.77 13.34 23.39
CA GLN A 358 -9.67 14.42 23.77
C GLN A 358 -10.40 15.00 22.56
N ASP A 359 -9.71 15.24 21.44
CA ASP A 359 -10.29 15.74 20.19
C ASP A 359 -11.35 14.78 19.63
N LEU A 360 -11.06 13.47 19.58
CA LEU A 360 -12.02 12.43 19.18
C LEU A 360 -13.28 12.38 20.06
N ARG A 361 -13.25 12.97 21.26
CA ARG A 361 -14.36 13.06 22.21
C ARG A 361 -15.08 14.41 22.29
N THR A 362 -14.64 15.42 21.55
CA THR A 362 -15.27 16.75 21.58
C THR A 362 -15.40 17.35 20.18
N PRO A 363 -16.61 17.71 19.71
CA PRO A 363 -17.89 17.71 20.44
C PRO A 363 -18.43 16.32 20.75
N ALA A 364 -19.37 16.23 21.70
CA ALA A 364 -20.16 15.03 21.89
C ALA A 364 -21.16 14.90 20.73
N TYR A 365 -21.18 13.75 20.05
CA TYR A 365 -22.02 13.53 18.87
C TYR A 365 -23.47 13.19 19.21
N SER A 366 -24.40 13.73 18.42
CA SER A 366 -25.84 13.46 18.48
C SER A 366 -26.26 12.35 17.52
N CYS A 367 -25.43 12.02 16.53
CA CYS A 367 -25.53 10.82 15.72
C CYS A 367 -25.20 9.59 16.57
N GLU A 368 -26.15 8.66 16.68
CA GLU A 368 -26.06 7.49 17.56
C GLU A 368 -24.80 6.65 17.31
N LEU A 369 -24.49 6.35 16.05
CA LEU A 369 -23.27 5.63 15.64
C LEU A 369 -21.97 6.31 16.11
N LEU A 370 -21.90 7.63 16.02
CA LEU A 370 -20.73 8.41 16.44
C LEU A 370 -20.66 8.56 17.96
N SER A 371 -21.82 8.61 18.63
CA SER A 371 -21.93 8.60 20.09
C SER A 371 -21.49 7.24 20.66
N GLU A 372 -21.91 6.12 20.05
CA GLU A 372 -21.47 4.78 20.40
C GLU A 372 -19.95 4.63 20.23
N PHE A 373 -19.38 5.10 19.11
CA PHE A 373 -17.92 5.16 18.92
C PHE A 373 -17.23 5.96 20.04
N GLN A 374 -17.72 7.16 20.39
CA GLN A 374 -17.17 7.97 21.48
C GLN A 374 -17.27 7.29 22.85
N ASN A 375 -18.31 6.51 23.11
CA ASN A 375 -18.44 5.69 24.31
C ASN A 375 -17.44 4.52 24.30
N GLY A 376 -17.28 3.85 23.15
CA GLY A 376 -16.36 2.74 22.92
C GLY A 376 -14.88 3.07 23.17
N LEU A 377 -14.46 4.34 23.00
CA LEU A 377 -13.10 4.81 23.30
C LEU A 377 -12.66 4.68 24.77
N GLY A 378 -13.53 4.23 25.69
CA GLY A 378 -13.23 3.94 27.10
C GLY A 378 -13.00 5.19 27.97
N THR A 379 -13.59 5.27 29.17
CA THR A 379 -13.64 6.55 29.93
C THR A 379 -12.31 7.06 30.47
N GLN A 380 -11.24 6.26 30.42
CA GLN A 380 -9.90 6.61 30.91
C GLN A 380 -8.99 7.05 29.75
N ASN A 381 -8.20 8.10 29.95
CA ASN A 381 -7.28 8.59 28.91
C ASN A 381 -6.01 7.72 28.88
N PRO A 382 -5.68 7.06 27.75
CA PRO A 382 -4.53 6.15 27.66
C PRO A 382 -3.17 6.84 27.85
N ALA A 383 -3.10 8.17 27.71
CA ALA A 383 -1.90 8.96 27.99
C ALA A 383 -1.32 8.72 29.40
N ALA A 384 -2.15 8.38 30.38
CA ALA A 384 -1.68 8.10 31.75
C ALA A 384 -0.78 6.86 31.82
N MET A 385 -1.16 5.77 31.15
CA MET A 385 -0.35 4.54 31.10
C MET A 385 0.90 4.74 30.24
N ILE A 386 0.77 5.45 29.11
CA ILE A 386 1.90 5.80 28.24
C ILE A 386 2.91 6.66 29.00
N SER A 387 2.45 7.63 29.80
CA SER A 387 3.33 8.50 30.60
C SER A 387 4.13 7.75 31.68
N MET A 388 3.64 6.60 32.16
CA MET A 388 4.40 5.73 33.06
C MET A 388 5.52 5.02 32.29
N ALA A 389 5.21 4.42 31.14
CA ALA A 389 6.19 3.71 30.32
C ALA A 389 7.26 4.64 29.72
N SER A 390 6.84 5.78 29.15
CA SER A 390 7.76 6.76 28.55
C SER A 390 8.67 7.44 29.57
N GLY A 391 8.31 7.41 30.86
CA GLY A 391 9.17 7.90 31.95
C GLY A 391 10.47 7.10 32.11
N MET A 392 10.46 5.81 31.78
CA MET A 392 11.66 4.94 31.84
C MET A 392 12.62 5.16 30.66
N VAL A 393 12.10 5.64 29.52
CA VAL A 393 12.86 5.91 28.29
C VAL A 393 12.85 7.41 27.92
N ASN A 394 12.81 8.26 28.95
CA ASN A 394 12.68 9.70 28.76
C ASN A 394 13.85 10.28 27.95
N GLY A 395 13.52 11.10 26.96
CA GLY A 395 14.50 11.72 26.05
C GLY A 395 14.92 10.85 24.87
N LEU A 396 14.46 9.60 24.76
CA LEU A 396 14.57 8.79 23.54
C LEU A 396 13.87 9.49 22.36
N LYS A 397 14.55 9.54 21.21
CA LYS A 397 14.09 10.07 19.92
C LYS A 397 13.88 8.99 18.88
N GLY A 398 14.52 7.84 19.03
CA GLY A 398 14.32 6.72 18.14
C GLY A 398 15.36 5.61 18.30
N VAL A 399 15.07 4.48 17.68
CA VAL A 399 15.92 3.30 17.59
C VAL A 399 15.92 2.79 16.14
N SER A 400 17.01 2.16 15.72
CA SER A 400 17.03 1.41 14.46
C SER A 400 17.84 0.12 14.58
N PHE A 401 17.51 -0.86 13.76
CA PHE A 401 18.29 -2.06 13.54
C PHE A 401 18.45 -2.28 12.03
N SER A 402 19.64 -2.63 11.57
CA SER A 402 19.92 -2.99 10.19
C SER A 402 20.87 -4.18 10.12
N LEU A 403 20.54 -5.19 9.33
CA LEU A 403 21.35 -6.37 9.05
C LEU A 403 21.87 -6.28 7.61
N TYR A 404 23.18 -6.47 7.39
CA TYR A 404 23.81 -6.23 6.10
C TYR A 404 24.50 -7.45 5.45
N ASP A 405 24.97 -8.42 6.24
CA ASP A 405 25.55 -9.69 5.81
C ASP A 405 25.48 -10.69 7.00
N LEU A 406 25.15 -11.95 6.74
CA LEU A 406 25.16 -13.03 7.74
C LEU A 406 25.59 -14.32 7.03
N LYS A 407 26.63 -14.99 7.53
CA LYS A 407 27.14 -16.24 6.94
C LYS A 407 27.62 -17.20 8.03
N PRO A 408 26.88 -18.27 8.34
CA PRO A 408 27.31 -19.34 9.22
C PRO A 408 28.18 -20.35 8.49
N ASN A 409 28.89 -21.14 9.28
CA ASN A 409 29.84 -22.14 8.85
C ASN A 409 29.55 -23.43 9.62
N PHE A 410 28.90 -24.37 8.94
CA PHE A 410 28.46 -25.64 9.52
C PHE A 410 29.57 -26.71 9.52
N GLU A 411 30.74 -26.43 8.93
CA GLU A 411 31.89 -27.34 8.88
C GLU A 411 32.92 -27.07 10.00
N GLY A 412 32.59 -26.20 10.96
CA GLY A 412 33.47 -25.84 12.08
C GLY A 412 33.86 -27.04 12.95
N GLU A 413 35.14 -27.14 13.28
CA GLU A 413 35.76 -28.29 13.99
C GLU A 413 35.15 -28.59 15.37
N TYR A 414 34.45 -27.62 15.97
CA TYR A 414 33.80 -27.72 17.28
C TYR A 414 32.27 -27.52 17.24
N GLY A 415 31.67 -27.44 16.06
CA GLY A 415 30.26 -27.12 15.85
C GLY A 415 30.04 -25.92 14.91
N PRO A 416 28.79 -25.50 14.70
CA PRO A 416 28.46 -24.39 13.80
C PRO A 416 29.01 -23.06 14.32
N THR A 417 29.71 -22.32 13.46
CA THR A 417 30.25 -20.98 13.75
C THR A 417 29.64 -19.94 12.80
N LEU A 418 30.07 -18.67 12.91
CA LEU A 418 29.57 -17.56 12.11
C LEU A 418 30.72 -16.79 11.43
N ASP A 419 31.08 -17.20 10.22
CA ASP A 419 32.14 -16.57 9.40
C ASP A 419 31.88 -15.07 9.17
N LYS A 420 30.61 -14.64 9.07
CA LYS A 420 30.24 -13.23 8.99
C LYS A 420 29.00 -12.86 9.79
N LEU A 421 29.13 -11.71 10.45
CA LEU A 421 28.05 -10.95 11.07
C LEU A 421 28.28 -9.46 10.76
N ASP A 422 27.40 -8.84 9.96
CA ASP A 422 27.46 -7.40 9.67
C ASP A 422 26.09 -6.78 10.00
N PHE A 423 25.98 -6.08 11.14
CA PHE A 423 24.74 -5.47 11.62
C PHE A 423 25.00 -4.22 12.46
N ILE A 424 24.01 -3.33 12.55
CA ILE A 424 23.98 -2.19 13.48
C ILE A 424 22.66 -2.12 14.23
N LEU A 425 22.74 -1.92 15.54
CA LEU A 425 21.67 -1.38 16.38
C LEU A 425 22.04 0.07 16.72
N SER A 426 21.12 1.02 16.54
CA SER A 426 21.28 2.41 16.96
C SER A 426 20.19 2.83 17.94
N MET A 427 20.55 3.72 18.87
CA MET A 427 19.65 4.40 19.78
C MET A 427 20.01 5.89 19.79
N SER A 428 19.01 6.75 19.64
CA SER A 428 19.19 8.19 19.50
C SER A 428 18.34 8.93 20.54
N ALA A 429 18.96 9.78 21.36
CA ALA A 429 18.33 10.36 22.56
C ALA A 429 18.97 11.70 22.98
N ASN A 430 18.26 12.50 23.79
CA ASN A 430 18.81 13.70 24.44
C ASN A 430 19.96 13.39 25.42
N ASP A 431 19.97 12.19 26.00
CA ASP A 431 21.02 11.66 26.86
C ASP A 431 21.08 10.14 26.64
N PRO A 432 21.83 9.67 25.61
CA PRO A 432 21.96 8.24 25.35
C PRO A 432 22.77 7.54 26.45
N LYS A 433 23.61 8.26 27.20
CA LYS A 433 24.42 7.69 28.29
C LYS A 433 23.53 7.25 29.45
N MET A 434 22.58 8.08 29.86
CA MET A 434 21.58 7.73 30.88
C MET A 434 20.76 6.49 30.47
N LEU A 435 20.42 6.34 29.19
CA LEU A 435 19.69 5.18 28.69
C LEU A 435 20.54 3.90 28.67
N VAL A 436 21.81 3.98 28.25
CA VAL A 436 22.77 2.85 28.36
C VAL A 436 22.95 2.44 29.82
N GLN A 437 23.17 3.39 30.72
CA GLN A 437 23.28 3.12 32.16
C GLN A 437 21.99 2.54 32.77
N SER A 438 20.83 2.88 32.21
CA SER A 438 19.55 2.29 32.59
C SER A 438 19.45 0.83 32.13
N ALA A 439 19.86 0.51 30.89
CA ALA A 439 19.91 -0.86 30.39
C ALA A 439 20.88 -1.74 31.22
N GLN A 440 22.02 -1.19 31.64
CA GLN A 440 23.00 -1.87 32.51
C GLN A 440 22.45 -2.24 33.90
N MET A 441 21.34 -1.64 34.36
CA MET A 441 20.66 -2.06 35.59
C MET A 441 19.73 -3.26 35.40
N PHE A 442 19.37 -3.59 34.16
CA PHE A 442 18.48 -4.71 33.81
C PHE A 442 19.20 -5.89 33.13
N ILE A 443 20.41 -5.66 32.60
CA ILE A 443 21.25 -6.68 31.94
C ILE A 443 22.56 -6.80 32.74
N PRO A 444 22.65 -7.73 33.72
CA PRO A 444 23.82 -7.88 34.59
C PRO A 444 25.14 -8.12 33.84
N GLU A 445 25.08 -8.70 32.66
CA GLU A 445 26.21 -9.02 31.79
C GLU A 445 26.88 -7.75 31.22
N LEU A 446 26.16 -6.62 31.19
CA LEU A 446 26.68 -5.31 30.83
C LEU A 446 27.19 -4.50 32.05
N ALA A 447 27.05 -5.01 33.27
CA ALA A 447 27.42 -4.29 34.48
C ALA A 447 28.95 -4.21 34.66
N GLY A 448 29.47 -2.98 34.69
CA GLY A 448 30.92 -2.71 34.80
C GLY A 448 31.63 -2.42 33.48
N ILE A 449 30.94 -2.59 32.34
CA ILE A 449 31.43 -2.12 31.04
C ILE A 449 31.29 -0.60 30.97
N ASP A 450 32.41 0.15 30.95
CA ASP A 450 32.36 1.60 30.72
C ASP A 450 32.32 1.89 29.21
N ILE A 451 31.26 2.56 28.78
CA ILE A 451 31.11 3.05 27.41
C ILE A 451 31.19 4.58 27.47
N PRO A 452 32.38 5.18 27.27
CA PRO A 452 32.55 6.62 27.38
C PRO A 452 31.86 7.35 26.22
N ALA A 453 31.23 8.48 26.51
CA ALA A 453 30.59 9.35 25.52
C ALA A 453 31.63 10.22 24.79
N ASN A 454 32.61 9.59 24.14
CA ASN A 454 33.75 10.22 23.46
C ASN A 454 33.85 9.84 21.96
N ASP A 455 32.80 9.22 21.41
CA ASP A 455 32.70 8.73 20.04
C ASP A 455 33.73 7.67 19.61
N GLN A 456 34.53 7.14 20.55
CA GLN A 456 35.50 6.09 20.24
C GLN A 456 34.86 4.69 20.30
N PRO A 457 35.26 3.75 19.44
CA PRO A 457 34.85 2.35 19.56
C PRO A 457 35.35 1.74 20.88
N VAL A 458 34.43 1.11 21.61
CA VAL A 458 34.70 0.17 22.70
C VAL A 458 34.55 -1.24 22.14
N ASP A 459 35.57 -2.07 22.29
CA ASP A 459 35.52 -3.47 21.90
C ASP A 459 34.73 -4.28 22.94
N LEU A 460 33.74 -5.04 22.48
CA LEU A 460 32.85 -5.89 23.26
C LEU A 460 32.86 -7.34 22.73
N SER A 461 33.88 -7.71 21.95
CA SER A 461 33.94 -9.03 21.29
C SER A 461 34.02 -10.19 22.29
N GLU A 462 34.74 -10.00 23.40
CA GLU A 462 34.81 -10.98 24.51
C GLU A 462 33.41 -11.28 25.09
N LEU A 463 32.57 -10.24 25.26
CA LEU A 463 31.19 -10.40 25.73
C LEU A 463 30.34 -11.18 24.71
N LEU A 464 30.50 -10.93 23.40
CA LEU A 464 29.78 -11.70 22.39
C LEU A 464 30.19 -13.18 22.45
N GLN A 465 31.49 -13.46 22.54
CA GLN A 465 32.03 -14.81 22.60
C GLN A 465 31.56 -15.55 23.87
N ASP A 466 31.62 -14.93 25.04
CA ASP A 466 31.17 -15.52 26.32
C ASP A 466 29.67 -15.83 26.34
N GLN A 467 28.83 -15.02 25.69
CA GLN A 467 27.37 -15.18 25.72
C GLN A 467 26.80 -16.03 24.57
N THR A 468 27.52 -16.12 23.44
CA THR A 468 26.98 -16.76 22.21
C THR A 468 27.91 -17.80 21.57
N GLY A 469 29.17 -17.88 21.99
CA GLY A 469 30.20 -18.68 21.34
C GLY A 469 30.76 -18.09 20.03
N LEU A 470 30.26 -16.93 19.59
CA LEU A 470 30.63 -16.32 18.32
C LEU A 470 31.88 -15.45 18.44
N GLU A 471 32.90 -15.71 17.61
CA GLU A 471 34.16 -14.96 17.58
C GLU A 471 34.11 -13.66 16.73
N ASN A 472 32.91 -13.21 16.36
CA ASN A 472 32.74 -11.98 15.57
C ASN A 472 33.08 -10.74 16.40
N LYS A 473 33.62 -9.71 15.74
CA LYS A 473 33.96 -8.45 16.42
C LYS A 473 32.72 -7.63 16.73
N LEU A 474 32.51 -7.28 18.00
CA LEU A 474 31.41 -6.45 18.46
C LEU A 474 31.96 -5.12 18.99
N PHE A 475 31.38 -4.00 18.56
CA PHE A 475 31.79 -2.66 19.00
C PHE A 475 30.60 -1.84 19.47
N ALA A 476 30.82 -1.04 20.52
CA ALA A 476 29.92 0.04 20.92
C ALA A 476 30.56 1.41 20.70
N ARG A 477 29.76 2.41 20.31
CA ARG A 477 30.12 3.84 20.30
C ARG A 477 29.02 4.66 20.96
N LEU A 478 29.42 5.74 21.63
CA LEU A 478 28.53 6.65 22.35
C LEU A 478 29.02 8.10 22.22
N ASN A 479 28.10 9.03 21.99
CA ASN A 479 28.35 10.48 22.10
C ASN A 479 27.20 11.18 22.85
N ASP A 480 27.00 12.48 22.62
CA ASP A 480 25.95 13.28 23.27
C ASP A 480 24.53 13.04 22.73
N LYS A 481 24.38 12.33 21.61
CA LYS A 481 23.11 12.14 20.88
C LYS A 481 22.79 10.69 20.53
N HIS A 482 23.83 9.92 20.21
CA HIS A 482 23.71 8.59 19.61
C HIS A 482 24.51 7.56 20.39
N PHE A 483 23.95 6.36 20.45
CA PHE A 483 24.62 5.10 20.79
C PHE A 483 24.49 4.17 19.60
N THR A 484 25.55 3.45 19.24
CA THR A 484 25.51 2.37 18.25
C THR A 484 26.23 1.14 18.77
N LEU A 485 25.60 -0.03 18.62
CA LEU A 485 26.19 -1.35 18.83
C LEU A 485 26.26 -2.06 17.47
N TYR A 486 27.44 -2.49 17.04
CA TYR A 486 27.64 -2.96 15.67
C TYR A 486 28.73 -4.02 15.51
N SER A 487 28.60 -4.81 14.45
CA SER A 487 29.59 -5.79 13.96
C SER A 487 29.72 -5.66 12.45
N GLY A 488 30.88 -5.92 11.87
CA GLY A 488 31.10 -5.88 10.41
C GLY A 488 31.49 -4.51 9.80
N GLU A 489 31.82 -4.51 8.50
CA GLU A 489 32.41 -3.36 7.80
C GLU A 489 31.36 -2.36 7.30
N LYS A 490 30.21 -2.84 6.80
CA LYS A 490 29.10 -1.96 6.38
C LYS A 490 28.51 -1.27 7.61
N ALA A 491 28.31 -1.99 8.71
CA ALA A 491 27.86 -1.43 9.97
C ALA A 491 28.88 -0.48 10.64
N THR A 492 30.18 -0.75 10.54
CA THR A 492 31.22 0.21 10.97
C THR A 492 31.10 1.52 10.18
N SER A 493 30.85 1.41 8.88
CA SER A 493 30.60 2.57 8.01
C SER A 493 29.31 3.30 8.38
N ALA A 494 28.22 2.57 8.60
CA ALA A 494 26.92 3.11 9.04
C ALA A 494 27.02 3.80 10.41
N SER A 495 27.73 3.24 11.39
CA SER A 495 28.04 3.91 12.65
C SER A 495 28.79 5.23 12.40
N GLY A 496 29.77 5.24 11.50
CA GLY A 496 30.43 6.46 11.01
C GLY A 496 29.48 7.49 10.39
N GLU A 497 28.40 7.06 9.75
CA GLU A 497 27.35 7.95 9.21
C GLU A 497 26.35 8.43 10.27
N ILE A 498 26.05 7.64 11.33
CA ILE A 498 25.08 7.98 12.39
C ILE A 498 25.65 9.00 13.38
N MET A 499 26.84 8.74 13.92
CA MET A 499 27.38 9.53 15.04
C MET A 499 27.47 11.05 14.80
N PRO A 500 27.74 11.59 13.58
CA PRO A 500 27.73 13.03 13.33
C PRO A 500 26.35 13.63 13.02
N GLN A 501 25.25 12.86 13.03
CA GLN A 501 23.91 13.38 12.71
C GLN A 501 23.37 14.28 13.84
N ALA A 502 22.30 15.01 13.52
CA ALA A 502 21.54 15.81 14.47
C ALA A 502 20.19 15.14 14.72
N LEU A 503 19.68 15.23 15.95
CA LEU A 503 18.40 14.68 16.41
C LEU A 503 17.18 15.45 15.84
N ASN A 504 17.17 15.68 14.53
CA ASN A 504 16.07 16.30 13.81
C ASN A 504 14.96 15.26 13.60
N ALA A 505 13.72 15.61 13.91
CA ALA A 505 12.58 14.75 13.64
C ALA A 505 12.36 14.59 12.13
N ASN A 506 12.33 13.35 11.64
CA ASN A 506 12.27 13.02 10.21
C ASN A 506 11.41 11.79 9.85
N GLY A 507 10.81 11.09 10.81
CA GLY A 507 9.84 10.02 10.53
C GLY A 507 9.20 9.42 11.79
N LEU A 508 8.27 8.48 11.61
CA LEU A 508 7.75 7.61 12.69
C LEU A 508 8.26 6.17 12.55
N VAL A 509 8.15 5.58 11.36
CA VAL A 509 8.65 4.24 11.05
C VAL A 509 9.32 4.23 9.67
N LYS A 510 10.46 3.53 9.55
CA LYS A 510 11.01 3.08 8.27
C LYS A 510 11.27 1.58 8.35
N PHE A 511 10.82 0.86 7.34
CA PHE A 511 11.10 -0.54 7.07
C PHE A 511 11.76 -0.64 5.70
N PHE A 512 12.76 -1.50 5.57
CA PHE A 512 13.38 -1.91 4.31
C PHE A 512 13.66 -3.42 4.38
N MET A 513 13.47 -4.10 3.25
CA MET A 513 13.78 -5.51 3.08
C MET A 513 14.23 -5.78 1.64
N ASP A 514 15.35 -6.47 1.48
CA ASP A 514 15.81 -7.06 0.23
C ASP A 514 15.28 -8.50 0.21
N SER A 515 14.20 -8.74 -0.53
CA SER A 515 13.42 -9.99 -0.42
C SER A 515 14.22 -11.25 -0.79
N PRO A 516 15.01 -11.29 -1.88
CA PRO A 516 15.90 -12.44 -2.16
C PRO A 516 16.90 -12.72 -1.03
N ARG A 517 17.56 -11.68 -0.50
CA ARG A 517 18.55 -11.84 0.57
C ARG A 517 17.91 -12.13 1.93
N PHE A 518 16.64 -11.79 2.10
CA PHE A 518 15.84 -12.20 3.24
C PHE A 518 15.41 -13.67 3.12
N LEU A 519 15.06 -14.16 1.93
CA LEU A 519 14.85 -15.59 1.67
C LEU A 519 16.12 -16.42 1.95
N GLU A 520 17.31 -15.96 1.51
CA GLU A 520 18.60 -16.56 1.89
C GLU A 520 18.73 -16.72 3.42
N LEU A 521 18.26 -15.73 4.18
CA LEU A 521 18.32 -15.72 5.65
C LEU A 521 17.29 -16.65 6.31
N ILE A 522 16.10 -16.85 5.73
CA ILE A 522 15.12 -17.79 6.29
C ILE A 522 15.52 -19.24 5.97
N ASP A 523 15.89 -19.55 4.71
CA ASP A 523 16.40 -20.87 4.31
C ASP A 523 17.54 -21.34 5.24
N LEU A 524 18.49 -20.44 5.50
CA LEU A 524 19.56 -20.65 6.47
C LEU A 524 19.07 -21.02 7.88
N GLY A 525 18.03 -20.35 8.37
CA GLY A 525 17.40 -20.66 9.66
C GLY A 525 16.69 -22.01 9.68
N MET A 526 16.06 -22.40 8.56
CA MET A 526 15.40 -23.70 8.40
C MET A 526 16.43 -24.85 8.32
N GLN A 527 17.54 -24.65 7.61
CA GLN A 527 18.68 -25.58 7.61
C GLN A 527 19.27 -25.77 9.01
N MET A 528 19.24 -24.73 9.86
CA MET A 528 19.67 -24.82 11.26
C MET A 528 18.67 -25.51 12.20
N SER A 529 17.36 -25.41 11.96
CA SER A 529 16.33 -26.12 12.74
C SER A 529 16.12 -27.57 12.29
N GLY A 530 16.45 -27.90 11.04
CA GLY A 530 16.13 -29.18 10.40
C GLY A 530 14.68 -29.27 9.93
N GLU A 531 14.01 -28.13 9.76
CA GLU A 531 12.66 -28.01 9.21
C GLU A 531 12.75 -27.59 7.72
N GLU A 532 11.71 -27.86 6.93
CA GLU A 532 11.64 -27.39 5.53
C GLU A 532 10.90 -26.04 5.46
N LEU A 533 11.36 -25.12 4.63
CA LEU A 533 10.70 -23.82 4.44
C LEU A 533 9.29 -24.03 3.87
N PRO A 534 8.21 -23.55 4.53
CA PRO A 534 6.86 -23.70 4.00
C PRO A 534 6.72 -22.98 2.65
N GLN A 535 6.07 -23.62 1.67
CA GLN A 535 5.87 -23.02 0.35
C GLN A 535 5.17 -21.66 0.42
N GLU A 536 4.21 -21.50 1.35
CA GLU A 536 3.54 -20.23 1.66
C GLU A 536 4.53 -19.09 2.02
N VAL A 537 5.67 -19.43 2.64
CA VAL A 537 6.74 -18.48 2.99
C VAL A 537 7.69 -18.26 1.81
N VAL A 538 7.92 -19.26 0.96
CA VAL A 538 8.58 -19.02 -0.34
C VAL A 538 7.77 -18.00 -1.13
N ASP A 539 6.50 -18.32 -1.40
CA ASP A 539 5.63 -17.55 -2.30
C ASP A 539 5.41 -16.11 -1.80
N ALA A 540 5.26 -15.91 -0.48
CA ALA A 540 5.08 -14.59 0.12
C ALA A 540 6.33 -13.68 0.01
N PHE A 541 7.53 -14.23 -0.15
CA PHE A 541 8.78 -13.47 -0.27
C PHE A 541 9.49 -13.63 -1.62
N TYR A 542 8.95 -14.42 -2.56
CA TYR A 542 9.51 -14.68 -3.91
C TYR A 542 9.49 -13.45 -4.86
N SER A 543 9.22 -12.25 -4.34
CA SER A 543 9.50 -11.01 -5.09
C SER A 543 11.01 -10.83 -5.21
N GLU A 544 11.54 -10.57 -6.40
CA GLU A 544 12.95 -10.17 -6.56
C GLU A 544 13.10 -8.64 -6.39
N SER A 545 12.53 -8.13 -5.30
CA SER A 545 12.39 -6.71 -5.01
C SER A 545 13.09 -6.31 -3.72
N ALA A 546 13.72 -5.14 -3.72
CA ALA A 546 14.02 -4.40 -2.51
C ALA A 546 12.85 -3.46 -2.22
N THR A 547 12.17 -3.70 -1.11
CA THR A 547 10.95 -2.99 -0.69
C THR A 547 11.23 -2.08 0.51
N THR A 548 10.84 -0.81 0.39
CA THR A 548 10.79 0.18 1.47
C THR A 548 9.34 0.48 1.83
N VAL A 549 9.02 0.56 3.12
CA VAL A 549 7.75 1.09 3.63
C VAL A 549 8.04 2.11 4.72
N THR A 550 7.34 3.25 4.73
CA THR A 550 7.44 4.24 5.80
C THR A 550 6.07 4.59 6.37
N LEU A 551 6.06 4.99 7.63
CA LEU A 551 4.93 5.70 8.25
C LEU A 551 5.45 7.04 8.76
N ASP A 552 4.75 8.12 8.40
CA ASP A 552 5.08 9.46 8.85
C ASP A 552 3.84 10.38 8.85
N VAL A 553 4.02 11.64 9.31
CA VAL A 553 2.99 12.68 9.28
C VAL A 553 3.53 13.96 8.67
N ASN A 554 2.76 14.54 7.75
CA ASN A 554 3.05 15.85 7.17
C ASN A 554 1.90 16.84 7.39
N GLN A 555 2.08 18.09 6.94
CA GLN A 555 1.09 19.17 7.10
C GLN A 555 -0.28 18.93 6.44
N HIS A 556 -0.40 17.88 5.61
CA HIS A 556 -1.57 17.52 4.82
C HIS A 556 -2.25 16.22 5.27
N GLY A 557 -1.60 15.34 6.04
CA GLY A 557 -2.16 14.03 6.38
C GLY A 557 -1.20 13.08 7.11
N LEU A 558 -1.73 11.89 7.45
CA LEU A 558 -0.93 10.69 7.70
C LEU A 558 -0.37 10.19 6.36
N VAL A 559 0.90 9.77 6.34
CA VAL A 559 1.62 9.35 5.13
C VAL A 559 2.13 7.92 5.30
N PHE A 560 1.76 7.06 4.36
CA PHE A 560 2.29 5.71 4.21
C PHE A 560 3.13 5.69 2.94
N GLY A 561 4.45 5.88 3.08
CA GLY A 561 5.37 5.87 1.94
C GLY A 561 5.71 4.45 1.52
N TYR A 562 5.95 4.24 0.23
CA TYR A 562 6.36 2.97 -0.36
C TYR A 562 7.48 3.17 -1.37
N GLY A 563 8.31 2.14 -1.55
CA GLY A 563 9.33 2.10 -2.60
C GLY A 563 9.67 0.68 -2.99
N TYR A 564 9.67 0.39 -4.28
CA TYR A 564 9.99 -0.92 -4.85
C TYR A 564 11.11 -0.76 -5.88
N HIS A 565 12.21 -1.45 -5.68
CA HIS A 565 13.39 -1.42 -6.53
C HIS A 565 13.67 -2.84 -7.04
N ASN A 566 13.69 -3.03 -8.36
CA ASN A 566 13.88 -4.33 -9.01
C ASN A 566 14.91 -4.20 -10.15
N ASP A 567 15.85 -5.14 -10.28
CA ASP A 567 16.64 -5.31 -11.51
C ASP A 567 16.07 -6.48 -12.34
N LEU A 568 15.28 -6.14 -13.36
CA LEU A 568 14.55 -7.13 -14.17
C LEU A 568 15.49 -7.99 -15.06
N ASN A 569 16.80 -7.68 -15.10
CA ASN A 569 17.83 -8.49 -15.75
C ASN A 569 18.27 -9.66 -14.85
N GLU A 570 18.52 -9.39 -13.57
CA GLU A 570 18.94 -10.42 -12.60
C GLU A 570 17.81 -11.46 -12.43
N MET A 571 16.56 -10.99 -12.44
CA MET A 571 15.34 -11.82 -12.49
C MET A 571 15.23 -12.80 -13.67
N LYS A 572 16.06 -12.70 -14.71
CA LYS A 572 16.09 -13.73 -15.77
C LYS A 572 16.94 -14.93 -15.35
N VAL A 573 18.00 -14.69 -14.60
CA VAL A 573 18.97 -15.73 -14.20
C VAL A 573 18.37 -16.64 -13.12
N ALA A 574 17.67 -16.08 -12.13
CA ALA A 574 17.00 -16.86 -11.08
C ALA A 574 15.95 -17.83 -11.66
N ASN A 575 15.08 -17.33 -12.54
CA ASN A 575 14.03 -18.15 -13.16
C ASN A 575 14.60 -19.19 -14.16
N GLU A 576 15.73 -18.93 -14.83
CA GLU A 576 16.45 -19.94 -15.62
C GLU A 576 17.11 -21.02 -14.75
N GLN A 577 17.43 -20.73 -13.48
CA GLN A 577 17.98 -21.70 -12.51
C GLN A 577 16.89 -22.54 -11.81
N ALA A 578 15.76 -21.93 -11.45
CA ALA A 578 14.60 -22.64 -10.88
C ALA A 578 13.88 -23.57 -11.88
N SER A 579 14.27 -23.52 -13.16
CA SER A 579 13.72 -24.35 -14.26
C SER A 579 14.58 -25.58 -14.60
N GLN A 580 15.56 -25.96 -13.76
CA GLN A 580 16.55 -27.03 -14.01
C GLN A 580 16.58 -28.09 -12.90
#